data_AF-A0A3D5UZJ5-F1
#
_entry.id   AF-A0A3D5UZJ5-F1
#
_cell.length_a   1.000
_cell.length_b   1.000
_cell.length_c   1.000
_cell.angle_alpha   90.00
_cell.angle_beta   90.00
_cell.angle_gamma   90.00
#
_symmetry.space_group_name_H-M   'P 1'
#
loop_
_entity.id
_entity.type
_entity.pdbx_description
1 polymer ?
#
loop_
_entity_poly.entity_id
_entity_poly.type
_entity_poly.pdbx_seq_one_letter_code
_entity_poly.pdbx_strand_id
1 'polypeptide(L)' 'MTISIGPYTLQNPVLLAPMAGITDLPFRRVTQSLGAGLVVSEMVASDELVRARL' A
#
# COMPACT_ATOMS: atom_id res chain seq x y z
N MET A 1 2.42 -19.02 -6.40
CA MET A 1 3.00 -18.90 -5.04
C MET A 1 2.21 -17.85 -4.29
N THR A 2 1.86 -18.07 -3.03
CA THR A 2 1.03 -17.16 -2.21
C THR A 2 1.77 -16.80 -0.92
N ILE A 3 1.45 -15.66 -0.32
CA ILE A 3 2.02 -15.20 0.96
C ILE A 3 0.90 -15.13 1.99
N SER A 4 1.17 -15.58 3.22
CA SER A 4 0.25 -15.45 4.36
C SER A 4 0.80 -14.43 5.37
N ILE A 5 -0.05 -13.49 5.78
CA ILE A 5 0.25 -12.46 6.78
C ILE A 5 -0.84 -12.52 7.84
N GLY A 6 -0.52 -13.12 8.99
CA GLY A 6 -1.51 -13.41 10.02
C GLY A 6 -2.70 -14.20 9.44
N PRO A 7 -3.96 -13.75 9.61
CA PRO A 7 -5.14 -14.45 9.09
C PRO A 7 -5.38 -14.21 7.59
N TYR A 8 -4.59 -13.38 6.92
CA TYR A 8 -4.80 -13.01 5.52
C TYR A 8 -3.89 -13.80 4.58
N THR A 9 -4.48 -14.40 3.55
CA THR A 9 -3.72 -15.03 2.45
C THR A 9 -3.84 -14.17 1.20
N LEU A 10 -2.69 -13.71 0.69
CA LEU A 10 -2.64 -12.90 -0.52
C LEU A 10 -2.76 -13.77 -1.77
N GLN A 11 -3.41 -13.24 -2.80
CA GLN A 11 -3.64 -13.94 -4.06
C GLN A 11 -2.34 -14.26 -4.82
N ASN A 12 -1.29 -13.47 -4.60
CA ASN A 12 0.03 -13.61 -5.22
C ASN A 12 1.09 -12.88 -4.36
N PRO A 13 2.40 -13.07 -4.64
CA PRO A 13 3.48 -12.51 -3.83
C PRO A 13 3.92 -11.12 -4.35
N VAL A 14 3.06 -10.36 -5.02
CA VAL A 14 3.37 -9.02 -5.53
C VAL A 14 2.75 -7.97 -4.61
N LEU A 15 3.60 -7.13 -4.03
CA LEU A 15 3.21 -6.09 -3.10
C LEU A 15 3.67 -4.72 -3.61
N LEU A 16 2.81 -3.72 -3.48
CA LEU A 16 3.18 -2.33 -3.77
C LEU A 16 4.01 -1.75 -2.62
N ALA A 17 5.15 -1.13 -2.94
CA ALA A 17 5.97 -0.44 -1.95
C ALA A 17 5.35 0.89 -1.50
N PRO A 18 5.44 1.25 -0.21
CA PRO A 18 5.06 2.58 0.27
C PRO A 18 6.12 3.59 -0.14
N MET A 19 5.73 4.59 -0.94
CA MET A 19 6.60 5.64 -1.46
C MET A 19 5.91 6.99 -1.30
N ALA A 20 6.58 7.96 -0.70
CA ALA A 20 6.05 9.30 -0.45
C ALA A 20 5.79 10.03 -1.78
N GLY A 21 4.59 10.60 -1.96
CA GLY A 21 4.20 11.30 -3.18
C GLY A 21 4.08 10.44 -4.45
N ILE A 22 4.25 9.12 -4.36
CA ILE A 22 4.13 8.19 -5.51
C ILE A 22 2.96 7.22 -5.31
N THR A 23 2.86 6.60 -4.14
CA THR A 23 1.87 5.55 -3.87
C THR A 23 0.50 6.14 -3.45
N ASP A 24 0.02 7.12 -4.20
CA ASP A 24 -1.23 7.83 -3.96
C ASP A 24 -2.47 6.96 -4.31
N LEU A 25 -3.67 7.54 -4.29
CA LEU A 25 -4.90 6.81 -4.58
C LEU A 25 -5.01 6.36 -6.06
N PRO A 26 -4.81 7.24 -7.06
CA PRO A 26 -4.76 6.84 -8.47
C PRO A 26 -3.75 5.72 -8.74
N PHE A 27 -2.51 5.84 -8.26
CA PHE A 27 -1.46 4.85 -8.50
C PHE A 27 -1.85 3.48 -7.95
N ARG A 28 -2.33 3.44 -6.69
CA ARG A 28 -2.82 2.20 -6.08
C ARG A 28 -3.95 1.55 -6.85
N ARG A 29 -4.92 2.32 -7.33
CA ARG A 29 -6.05 1.78 -8.11
C ARG A 29 -5.56 1.08 -9.37
N VAL A 30 -4.60 1.70 -10.07
CA VAL A 30 -3.96 1.08 -11.24
C VAL A 30 -3.21 -0.19 -10.83
N THR A 31 -2.34 -0.13 -9.82
CA THR A 31 -1.58 -1.30 -9.35
C THR A 31 -2.47 -2.46 -8.91
N GLN A 32 -3.60 -2.17 -8.24
CA GLN A 32 -4.59 -3.17 -7.86
C GLN A 32 -5.27 -3.78 -9.09
N SER A 33 -5.64 -2.96 -10.08
CA SER A 33 -6.26 -3.45 -11.32
C SER A 33 -5.31 -4.34 -12.16
N LEU A 34 -4.00 -4.14 -12.00
CA LEU A 34 -2.95 -4.97 -12.60
C LEU A 34 -2.66 -6.26 -11.81
N GLY A 35 -3.36 -6.49 -10.69
CA GLY A 35 -3.31 -7.76 -9.96
C GLY A 35 -2.31 -7.81 -8.80
N ALA A 36 -1.87 -6.68 -8.25
CA ALA A 36 -1.08 -6.72 -7.01
C ALA A 36 -1.85 -7.39 -5.86
N GLY A 37 -1.19 -8.32 -5.16
CA GLY A 37 -1.78 -9.07 -4.05
C GLY A 37 -2.01 -8.22 -2.80
N LEU A 38 -1.23 -7.15 -2.61
CA LEU A 38 -1.45 -6.15 -1.56
C LEU A 38 -1.03 -4.76 -2.05
N VAL A 39 -1.85 -3.76 -1.73
CA VAL A 39 -1.57 -2.35 -1.99
C VAL A 39 -1.65 -1.54 -0.69
N VAL A 40 -0.72 -0.61 -0.51
CA VAL A 40 -0.58 0.23 0.70
C VAL A 40 -0.66 1.70 0.34
N SER A 41 -1.00 2.59 1.28
CA SER A 41 -0.96 4.03 1.02
C SER A 41 0.44 4.60 0.86
N GLU A 42 0.51 5.84 0.38
CA GLU A 42 1.74 6.59 0.38
C GLU A 42 2.36 6.63 1.78
N MET A 43 3.68 6.76 1.79
CA MET A 43 4.42 6.97 3.01
C MET A 43 4.23 8.43 3.45
N VAL A 44 3.66 8.62 4.64
CA VAL A 44 3.50 9.93 5.27
C VAL A 44 4.49 10.04 6.42
N ALA A 45 5.20 11.16 6.54
CA ALA A 45 6.11 11.38 7.66
C ALA A 45 5.32 11.48 8.98
N SER A 46 5.85 10.89 10.05
CA SER A 46 5.15 10.86 11.35
C SER A 46 4.77 12.26 11.86
N ASP A 47 5.66 13.24 11.69
CA ASP A 47 5.40 14.62 12.11
C ASP A 47 4.26 15.27 11.32
N GLU A 48 4.17 15.02 10.02
CA GLU A 48 3.06 15.51 9.18
C GLU A 48 1.74 14.87 9.61
N LEU A 49 1.75 13.57 9.90
CA LEU A 49 0.56 12.85 10.35
C LEU A 49 0.04 13.35 11.72
N VAL A 50 0.95 13.68 12.64
CA VAL A 50 0.58 14.26 13.95
C VAL A 50 0.04 15.67 13.78
N ARG A 51 0.69 16.51 12.97
CA ARG A 51 0.26 17.90 12.73
C ARG A 51 -1.07 18.00 11.99
N ALA A 52 -1.36 17.10 11.06
CA ALA A 52 -2.64 17.07 10.34
C ALA A 52 -3.85 16.67 11.22
N ARG A 53 -3.60 16.18 12.45
CA ARG A 53 -4.62 15.70 13.39
C ARG A 53 -4.95 16.70 14.50
N LEU A 54 -4.25 17.85 14.54
CA LEU A 54 -4.48 18.99 15.44
C LEU A 54 -5.17 20.12 14.67
#